data_AF-A0A2V8VA47-F1
#
_entry.id   AF-A0A2V8VA47-F1
#
_cell.length_a   1.000
_cell.length_b   1.000
_cell.length_c   1.000
_cell.angle_alpha   90.00
_cell.angle_beta   90.00
_cell.angle_gamma   90.00
#
_symmetry.space_group_name_H-M   'P 1'
#
loop_
_entity.id
_entity.type
_entity.pdbx_description
1 polymer ?
#
loop_
_entity_poly.entity_id
_entity_poly.type
_entity_poly.pdbx_seq_one_letter_code
_entity_poly.pdbx_strand_id
1 'polypeptide(L)'
;FGNNQQLELYSWQPQTATNVAVPFSWKPDTWYHLKLPVENTEDGTRIQGKAWPTSESEPEKWLIDRADPIGNREGSPGLFGDATYGVFFDNLKVTAN
;
A
#
# COMPACT_ATOMS: atom_id res chain seq x y z
N PHE A 1 -1.67 6.37 -11.89
CA PHE A 1 -2.43 6.77 -10.67
C PHE A 1 -3.81 6.12 -10.68
N GLY A 2 -4.75 6.48 -9.80
CA GLY A 2 -5.95 5.69 -9.45
C GLY A 2 -6.77 5.08 -10.61
N ASN A 3 -6.78 5.71 -11.79
CA ASN A 3 -7.41 5.18 -13.01
C ASN A 3 -6.79 3.87 -13.54
N ASN A 4 -5.58 3.54 -13.12
CA ASN A 4 -4.90 2.30 -13.49
C ASN A 4 -5.44 1.07 -12.73
N GLN A 5 -6.26 1.27 -11.69
CA GLN A 5 -6.95 0.18 -10.97
C GLN A 5 -5.97 -0.93 -10.48
N GLN A 6 -4.93 -0.51 -9.74
CA GLN A 6 -3.85 -1.38 -9.27
C GLN A 6 -3.36 -0.96 -7.88
N LEU A 7 -2.84 -1.93 -7.12
CA LEU A 7 -1.99 -1.70 -5.95
C LEU A 7 -0.53 -1.75 -6.39
N GLU A 8 0.29 -0.81 -5.93
CA GLU A 8 1.70 -0.71 -6.33
C GLU A 8 2.60 -0.43 -5.14
N LEU A 9 3.79 -1.05 -5.13
CA LEU A 9 4.88 -0.71 -4.21
C LEU A 9 6.12 -0.32 -5.02
N TYR A 10 6.53 0.93 -4.89
CA TYR A 10 7.70 1.51 -5.55
C TYR A 10 8.49 2.42 -4.60
N SER A 11 9.79 2.59 -4.84
CA SER A 11 10.65 3.45 -4.03
C SER A 11 10.74 4.88 -4.59
N TRP A 12 10.95 5.00 -5.90
CA TRP A 12 11.05 6.27 -6.60
C TRP A 12 10.58 6.10 -8.05
N GLN A 13 9.80 7.04 -8.58
CA GLN A 13 9.07 6.88 -9.86
C GLN A 13 9.95 6.49 -11.06
N PRO A 14 11.17 7.03 -11.25
CA PRO A 14 12.08 6.61 -12.32
C PRO A 14 12.71 5.23 -12.15
N GLN A 15 12.78 4.69 -10.92
CA GLN A 15 13.33 3.36 -10.64
C GLN A 15 12.20 2.32 -10.71
N THR A 16 12.03 1.70 -11.88
CA THR A 16 10.90 0.78 -12.12
C THR A 16 11.24 -0.70 -11.97
N ALA A 17 12.53 -1.08 -12.00
CA ALA A 17 12.95 -2.47 -12.10
C ALA A 17 12.51 -3.36 -10.91
N THR A 18 12.21 -2.75 -9.76
CA THR A 18 11.84 -3.43 -8.51
C THR A 18 10.39 -3.18 -8.11
N ASN A 19 9.61 -2.52 -8.99
CA ASN A 19 8.21 -2.23 -8.68
C ASN A 19 7.40 -3.51 -8.77
N VAL A 20 6.51 -3.70 -7.80
CA VAL A 20 5.49 -4.73 -7.87
C VAL A 20 4.14 -4.05 -8.00
N ALA A 21 3.31 -4.59 -8.87
CA ALA A 21 1.96 -4.11 -9.12
C ALA A 21 1.03 -5.31 -9.25
N VAL A 22 -0.17 -5.21 -8.68
CA VAL A 22 -1.24 -6.20 -8.86
C VAL A 22 -2.54 -5.49 -9.23
N PRO A 23 -3.37 -6.09 -10.11
CA PRO A 23 -4.69 -5.54 -10.40
C PRO A 23 -5.53 -5.40 -9.13
N PHE A 24 -6.20 -4.28 -8.97
CA PHE A 24 -7.12 -4.03 -7.87
C PHE A 24 -8.24 -3.10 -8.32
N SER A 25 -9.40 -3.70 -8.57
CA SER A 25 -10.58 -2.96 -8.99
C SER A 25 -11.28 -2.33 -7.80
N TRP A 26 -11.28 -1.00 -7.76
CA TRP A 26 -11.95 -0.19 -6.75
C TRP A 26 -13.04 0.68 -7.37
N LYS A 27 -14.03 1.02 -6.57
CA LYS A 27 -15.23 1.74 -6.99
C LYS A 27 -15.27 3.13 -6.34
N PRO A 28 -15.83 4.14 -7.05
CA PRO A 28 -16.17 5.40 -6.40
C PRO A 28 -17.18 5.18 -5.27
N ASP A 29 -17.24 6.14 -4.34
CA ASP A 29 -18.20 6.16 -3.23
C ASP A 29 -18.21 4.88 -2.38
N THR A 30 -17.06 4.21 -2.29
CA THR A 30 -16.90 2.94 -1.57
C THR A 30 -15.73 3.04 -0.61
N TRP A 31 -15.95 2.62 0.64
CA TRP A 31 -14.90 2.54 1.64
C TRP A 31 -14.09 1.26 1.49
N TYR A 32 -12.78 1.40 1.66
CA TYR A 32 -11.83 0.30 1.66
C TYR A 32 -10.97 0.36 2.92
N HIS A 33 -10.67 -0.80 3.48
CA HIS A 33 -9.57 -0.94 4.41
C HIS A 33 -8.26 -1.06 3.63
N LEU A 34 -7.20 -0.48 4.17
CA LEU A 34 -5.82 -0.61 3.69
C LEU A 34 -4.93 -1.02 4.86
N LYS A 35 -4.04 -1.99 4.63
CA LYS A 35 -3.05 -2.42 5.61
C LYS A 35 -1.69 -2.58 4.95
N LEU A 36 -0.67 -1.98 5.56
CA LEU A 36 0.68 -1.89 5.01
C LEU A 36 1.75 -2.09 6.10
N PRO A 37 2.03 -3.34 6.55
CA PRO A 37 3.18 -3.60 7.41
C PRO A 37 4.51 -3.42 6.65
N VAL A 38 5.51 -2.93 7.38
CA VAL A 38 6.87 -2.67 6.88
C VAL A 38 7.86 -3.18 7.92
N GLU A 39 8.55 -4.27 7.62
CA GLU A 39 9.43 -4.95 8.56
C GLU A 39 10.89 -4.86 8.12
N ASN A 40 11.76 -4.47 9.06
CA ASN A 40 13.21 -4.56 8.87
C ASN A 40 13.65 -6.01 9.07
N THR A 41 14.22 -6.62 8.03
CA THR A 41 14.80 -7.98 8.07
C THR A 41 16.32 -7.90 8.03
N GLU A 42 17.02 -9.03 8.24
CA GLU A 42 18.48 -9.10 8.09
C GLU A 42 18.92 -8.69 6.68
N ASP A 43 18.18 -9.14 5.66
CA ASP A 43 18.52 -8.94 4.23
C ASP A 43 17.97 -7.64 3.63
N GLY A 44 17.23 -6.83 4.39
CA GLY A 44 16.63 -5.60 3.86
C GLY A 44 15.34 -5.18 4.58
N THR A 45 14.38 -4.66 3.82
CA THR A 45 13.06 -4.29 4.32
C THR A 45 11.99 -5.03 3.54
N ARG A 46 11.04 -5.67 4.22
CA ARG A 46 9.88 -6.30 3.59
C ARG A 46 8.66 -5.41 3.75
N ILE A 47 7.94 -5.20 2.65
CA ILE A 47 6.72 -4.42 2.59
C ILE A 47 5.62 -5.32 2.05
N GLN A 48 4.56 -5.48 2.83
CA GLN A 48 3.37 -6.21 2.39
C GLN A 48 2.19 -5.27 2.38
N GLY A 49 1.22 -5.54 1.51
CA GLY A 49 0.05 -4.70 1.33
C GLY A 49 -1.18 -5.53 1.03
N LYS A 50 -2.31 -5.07 1.56
CA LYS A 50 -3.63 -5.52 1.11
C LYS A 50 -4.66 -4.41 1.30
N ALA A 51 -5.64 -4.42 0.41
CA ALA A 51 -6.79 -3.55 0.45
C ALA A 51 -8.05 -4.37 0.15
N TRP A 52 -9.17 -4.03 0.79
CA TRP A 52 -10.43 -4.75 0.62
C TRP A 52 -11.62 -3.85 0.99
N PRO A 53 -12.82 -4.06 0.40
CA PRO A 53 -14.01 -3.31 0.77
C PRO A 53 -14.33 -3.49 2.25
N THR A 54 -14.82 -2.44 2.91
CA THR A 54 -15.21 -2.54 4.35
C THR A 54 -16.39 -3.48 4.60
N SER A 55 -17.15 -3.83 3.55
CA SER A 55 -18.21 -4.84 3.60
C SER A 55 -17.69 -6.28 3.60
N GLU A 56 -16.41 -6.49 3.33
CA GLU A 56 -15.78 -7.80 3.24
C GLU A 56 -14.82 -8.05 4.42
N SER A 57 -14.55 -9.33 4.70
CA SER A 57 -13.58 -9.70 5.74
C SER A 57 -12.15 -9.46 5.27
N GLU A 58 -11.25 -9.17 6.22
CA GLU A 58 -9.82 -9.01 5.93
C GLU A 58 -9.27 -10.27 5.23
N PRO A 59 -8.67 -10.16 4.03
CA PRO A 59 -8.08 -11.29 3.36
C PRO A 59 -6.94 -11.90 4.18
N GLU A 60 -6.89 -13.22 4.26
CA GLU A 60 -5.81 -13.94 4.95
C GLU A 60 -4.45 -13.72 4.25
N LYS A 61 -4.47 -13.68 2.92
CA LYS A 61 -3.27 -13.52 2.09
C LYS A 61 -2.97 -12.04 1.84
N TRP A 62 -1.68 -11.72 1.81
CA TRP A 62 -1.21 -10.44 1.28
C TRP A 62 -1.44 -10.38 -0.22
N LEU A 63 -1.98 -9.26 -0.70
CA LEU A 63 -2.24 -9.06 -2.13
C LEU A 63 -0.98 -8.64 -2.86
N ILE A 64 -0.10 -7.90 -2.19
CA ILE A 64 1.18 -7.44 -2.73
C ILE A 64 2.27 -7.60 -1.67
N ASP A 65 3.46 -8.01 -2.10
CA ASP A 65 4.60 -8.32 -1.23
C ASP A 65 5.88 -7.96 -1.98
N ARG A 66 6.77 -7.21 -1.34
CA ARG A 66 8.05 -6.79 -1.88
C ARG A 66 9.12 -6.85 -0.80
N ALA A 67 10.27 -7.44 -1.15
CA ALA A 67 11.51 -7.26 -0.41
C ALA A 67 12.38 -6.20 -1.10
N ASP A 68 12.90 -5.26 -0.33
CA ASP A 68 13.86 -4.25 -0.77
C ASP A 68 15.19 -4.45 -0.03
N PRO A 69 16.27 -4.90 -0.72
CA PRO A 69 17.56 -5.18 -0.08
C PRO A 69 18.26 -3.91 0.43
N ILE A 70 17.85 -2.73 -0.03
CA ILE A 70 18.41 -1.43 0.35
C ILE A 70 17.32 -0.49 0.88
N GLY A 71 16.25 -1.05 1.44
CA GLY A 71 15.12 -0.29 1.94
C GLY A 71 15.46 0.65 3.10
N ASN A 72 14.73 1.77 3.17
CA ASN A 72 14.83 2.70 4.30
C ASN A 72 14.38 2.00 5.59
N ARG A 73 15.24 2.06 6.62
CA ARG A 73 15.01 1.39 7.91
C ARG A 73 14.14 2.20 8.88
N GLU A 74 14.02 3.50 8.64
CA GLU A 74 13.24 4.45 9.43
C GLU A 74 12.57 5.48 8.51
N GLY A 75 11.45 6.03 8.97
CA GLY A 75 10.70 7.04 8.21
C GLY A 75 9.36 7.37 8.87
N SER A 76 8.76 8.47 8.44
CA SER A 76 7.41 8.84 8.85
C SER A 76 6.38 8.27 7.87
N PRO A 77 5.34 7.57 8.32
CA PRO A 77 4.24 7.20 7.44
C PRO A 77 3.44 8.44 7.04
N GLY A 78 2.86 8.40 5.84
CA GLY A 78 2.04 9.48 5.31
C GLY A 78 0.97 8.95 4.36
N LEU A 79 -0.12 9.71 4.24
CA LEU A 79 -1.18 9.47 3.27
C LEU A 79 -1.27 10.66 2.33
N PHE A 80 -1.48 10.36 1.05
CA PHE A 80 -1.67 11.35 0.01
C PHE A 80 -2.78 10.85 -0.92
N GLY A 81 -3.59 11.79 -1.42
CA GLY A 81 -4.67 11.51 -2.34
C GLY A 81 -4.68 12.50 -3.49
N ASP A 82 -4.58 11.98 -4.71
CA ASP A 82 -4.76 12.74 -5.95
C ASP A 82 -6.18 12.50 -6.47
N ALA A 83 -7.10 13.40 -6.12
CA ALA A 83 -8.51 13.27 -6.46
C ALA A 83 -9.14 14.64 -6.74
N THR A 84 -9.53 14.87 -7.99
CA THR A 84 -10.22 16.12 -8.43
C THR A 84 -11.54 16.35 -7.69
N TYR A 85 -12.25 15.28 -7.34
CA TYR A 85 -13.58 15.33 -6.70
C TYR A 85 -13.55 14.88 -5.23
N GLY A 86 -12.37 14.90 -4.60
CA GLY A 86 -12.17 14.58 -3.19
C GLY A 86 -11.91 13.10 -2.90
N VAL A 87 -11.23 12.87 -1.78
CA VAL A 87 -10.96 11.54 -1.19
C VAL A 87 -10.97 11.70 0.32
N PHE A 88 -11.52 10.70 1.01
CA PHE A 88 -11.67 10.72 2.46
C PHE A 88 -10.79 9.64 3.09
N PHE A 89 -10.21 9.96 4.24
CA PHE A 89 -9.46 9.03 5.08
C PHE A 89 -10.09 9.04 6.46
N ASP A 90 -10.23 7.87 7.08
CA ASP A 90 -10.76 7.73 8.42
C ASP A 90 -10.11 6.51 9.12
N ASN A 91 -10.19 6.45 10.44
CA ASN A 91 -9.70 5.35 11.28
C ASN A 91 -8.19 5.05 11.08
N LEU A 92 -7.39 6.10 10.86
CA LEU A 92 -5.94 5.97 10.71
C LEU A 92 -5.31 5.47 12.01
N LYS A 93 -4.60 4.35 11.91
CA LYS A 93 -3.77 3.81 12.99
C LYS A 93 -2.36 3.55 12.47
N VAL A 94 -1.39 4.08 13.22
CA VAL A 94 0.04 3.85 12.99
C VAL A 94 0.62 3.28 14.27
N THR A 95 1.31 2.15 14.16
CA THR A 95 2.01 1.50 15.26
C THR A 95 3.39 1.05 14.79
N ALA A 96 4.34 0.93 15.70
CA ALA A 96 5.54 0.16 15.43
C ALA A 96 5.16 -1.29 15.11
N ASN A 97 5.91 -1.93 14.21
CA ASN A 97 5.78 -3.37 13.94
C ASN A 97 6.48 -4.19 15.02
#